data_AF-A0A7X6XYK0-F1
#
_entry.id   AF-A0A7X6XYK0-F1
#
_cell.length_a   1.000
_cell.length_b   1.000
_cell.length_c   1.000
_cell.angle_alpha   90.00
_cell.angle_beta   90.00
_cell.angle_gamma   90.00
#
_symmetry.space_group_name_H-M   'P 1'
#
loop_
_entity.id
_entity.type
_entity.pdbx_description
1 polymer ?
#
loop_
_entity_poly.entity_id
_entity_poly.type
_entity_poly.pdbx_seq_one_letter_code
_entity_poly.pdbx_strand_id
1 'polypeptide(L)' 'PKLIIGVPVGFVNVVESKEIILKSGVPYIVARGRKGGSNVAAAICNALMYMTGER' A
#
# COMPACT_ATOMS: atom_id res chain seq x y z
N PRO A 1 7.05 11.53 1.79
CA PRO A 1 5.99 11.19 2.77
C PRO A 1 6.56 10.29 3.86
N LYS A 2 5.89 10.10 5.00
CA LYS A 2 6.39 9.21 6.08
C LYS A 2 6.18 7.71 5.78
N LEU A 3 5.11 7.37 5.07
CA LEU A 3 4.76 6.01 4.62
C LEU A 3 3.90 6.12 3.36
N ILE A 4 4.01 5.15 2.45
CA ILE A 4 3.13 5.01 1.28
C ILE A 4 2.36 3.69 1.37
N ILE A 5 1.02 3.73 1.34
CA ILE A 5 0.17 2.54 1.18
C ILE A 5 -0.24 2.44 -0.29
N GLY A 6 0.60 1.77 -1.08
CA GLY A 6 0.49 1.66 -2.53
C GLY A 6 -0.26 0.41 -2.96
N VAL A 7 -1.59 0.40 -2.78
CA VAL A 7 -2.43 -0.77 -3.12
C VAL A 7 -3.45 -0.50 -4.24
N PRO A 8 -3.09 0.11 -5.39
CA PRO A 8 -4.02 0.21 -6.50
C PRO A 8 -4.39 -1.19 -7.04
N VAL A 9 -5.63 -1.32 -7.51
CA VAL A 9 -6.18 -2.52 -8.16
C VAL A 9 -6.58 -2.18 -9.58
N GLY A 10 -6.40 -3.12 -10.49
CA GLY A 10 -6.78 -2.94 -11.88
C GLY A 10 -5.85 -3.66 -12.84
N PHE A 11 -6.01 -3.36 -14.13
CA PHE A 11 -5.38 -4.11 -15.21
C PHE A 11 -4.33 -3.30 -15.97
N VAL A 12 -4.46 -1.96 -16.00
CA VAL A 12 -3.60 -1.06 -16.78
C VAL A 12 -2.71 -0.26 -15.82
N ASN A 13 -1.40 -0.25 -16.06
CA ASN A 13 -0.39 0.53 -15.33
C ASN A 13 -0.29 0.27 -13.80
N VAL A 14 -1.00 -0.74 -13.28
CA VAL A 14 -1.03 -1.04 -11.83
C VAL A 14 0.30 -1.60 -11.37
N VAL A 15 0.91 -2.49 -12.15
CA VAL A 15 2.20 -3.09 -11.78
C VAL A 15 3.30 -2.03 -11.88
N GLU A 16 3.31 -1.27 -12.97
CA GLU A 16 4.25 -0.19 -13.27
C GLU A 16 4.20 0.90 -12.17
N SER A 17 3.01 1.32 -11.75
CA SER A 17 2.85 2.29 -10.65
C SER A 17 3.44 1.79 -9.33
N LYS A 18 3.35 0.48 -9.05
CA LYS A 18 3.88 -0.14 -7.83
C LYS A 18 5.41 -0.25 -7.88
N GLU A 19 5.98 -0.52 -9.05
CA GLU A 19 7.43 -0.51 -9.28
C GLU A 19 8.05 0.87 -9.02
N ILE A 20 7.33 1.95 -9.35
CA ILE A 20 7.77 3.31 -9.02
C ILE A 20 7.84 3.50 -7.50
N ILE A 21 6.82 3.03 -6.77
CA ILE A 21 6.78 3.12 -5.30
C ILE A 21 7.92 2.29 -4.69
N LEU A 22 8.17 1.08 -5.19
CA LEU A 22 9.24 0.19 -4.74
C LEU A 22 10.63 0.85 -4.87
N LYS A 23 10.82 1.71 -5.87
CA LYS A 23 12.07 2.45 -6.13
C LYS A 23 12.13 3.84 -5.49
N SER A 24 11.09 4.26 -4.78
CA SER A 24 10.97 5.64 -4.27
C SER A 24 11.89 5.96 -3.07
N GLY A 25 12.46 4.95 -2.41
CA GLY A 25 13.26 5.12 -1.19
C GLY A 25 12.45 5.52 0.06
N VAL A 26 11.13 5.66 -0.07
CA VAL A 26 10.21 5.94 1.05
C VAL A 26 9.70 4.62 1.63
N PRO A 27 9.52 4.47 2.96
CA PRO A 27 8.84 3.30 3.53
C PRO A 27 7.47 3.07 2.86
N TYR A 28 7.18 1.82 2.51
CA TYR A 28 5.95 1.48 1.79
C TYR A 28 5.33 0.16 2.24
N ILE A 29 4.02 0.05 1.99
CA ILE A 29 3.26 -1.21 2.00
C ILE A 29 2.61 -1.33 0.63
N VAL A 30 2.96 -2.38 -0.11
CA VAL A 30 2.50 -2.60 -1.49
C VAL A 30 2.07 -4.05 -1.65
N ALA A 31 0.86 -4.27 -2.16
CA ALA A 31 0.41 -5.59 -2.60
C ALA A 31 0.90 -5.83 -4.03
N ARG A 32 1.91 -6.70 -4.22
CA ARG A 32 2.48 -6.95 -5.56
C ARG A 32 1.45 -7.53 -6.53
N GLY A 33 1.70 -7.31 -7.82
CA GLY A 33 0.79 -7.70 -8.90
C GLY A 33 -0.40 -6.74 -9.04
N ARG A 34 -1.54 -7.27 -9.48
CA ARG A 34 -2.71 -6.47 -9.89
C ARG A 34 -3.79 -6.28 -8.82
N LYS A 35 -3.69 -6.99 -7.70
CA LYS A 35 -4.66 -6.94 -6.59
C LYS A 35 -4.42 -5.71 -5.69
N GLY A 36 -5.48 -5.24 -5.04
CA GLY A 36 -5.45 -4.06 -4.17
C GLY A 36 -6.88 -3.55 -3.90
N GLY A 37 -7.02 -2.24 -3.74
CA GLY A 37 -8.29 -1.53 -3.62
C GLY A 37 -8.43 -0.74 -2.31
N SER A 38 -9.47 0.08 -2.23
CA SER A 38 -9.77 0.92 -1.06
C SER A 38 -9.96 0.09 0.21
N ASN A 39 -10.64 -1.06 0.13
CA ASN A 39 -10.84 -1.94 1.28
C ASN A 39 -9.51 -2.47 1.85
N VAL A 40 -8.55 -2.79 0.98
CA VAL A 40 -7.21 -3.21 1.40
C VAL A 40 -6.45 -2.06 2.05
N ALA A 41 -6.54 -0.85 1.47
CA ALA A 41 -5.94 0.34 2.04
C ALA A 41 -6.49 0.64 3.45
N ALA A 42 -7.82 0.63 3.60
CA ALA A 42 -8.50 0.84 4.88
C ALA A 42 -8.11 -0.23 5.91
N ALA A 43 -8.04 -1.50 5.51
CA ALA A 43 -7.61 -2.59 6.39
C ALA A 43 -6.16 -2.38 6.89
N ILE A 44 -5.25 -1.94 6.02
CA ILE A 44 -3.86 -1.62 6.41
C ILE A 44 -3.85 -0.46 7.40
N CYS A 45 -4.59 0.62 7.14
CA CYS A 45 -4.70 1.74 8.08
C CYS A 45 -5.22 1.30 9.44
N ASN A 46 -6.28 0.49 9.47
CA ASN A 46 -6.85 -0.03 10.71
C ASN A 46 -5.85 -0.90 11.47
N ALA A 47 -5.13 -1.80 10.77
CA ALA A 47 -4.10 -2.63 11.38
C ALA A 47 -2.99 -1.78 12.02
N LEU A 48 -2.54 -0.72 11.34
CA LEU A 48 -1.55 0.20 11.91
C LEU A 48 -2.07 0.88 13.18
N MET A 49 -3.34 1.31 13.19
CA MET A 49 -3.97 1.90 14.37
C MET A 49 -4.05 0.90 15.54
N TYR A 50 -4.43 -0.35 15.28
CA TYR A 50 -4.45 -1.39 16.31
C TYR A 50 -3.05 -1.67 16.87
N MET A 51 -2.03 -1.78 16.01
CA MET A 51 -0.65 -1.97 16.46
C MET A 51 -0.11 -0.80 17.29
N THR A 52 -0.67 0.41 17.14
CA THR A 52 -0.34 1.56 17.98
C THR A 52 -1.18 1.65 19.26
N GLY A 53 -2.42 1.17 19.25
CA GLY A 53 -3.34 1.23 20.38
C GLY A 53 -3.27 0.03 21.33
N GLU A 54 -2.77 -1.11 20.86
CA GLU A 54 -2.46 -2.29 21.67
C GLU A 54 -1.02 -2.25 22.26
N ARG A 55 -0.33 -1.13 22.10
CA ARG A 55 0.98 -0.86 22.72
C ARG A 55 0.84 -0.06 24.00
#